data_AF-A0A919E046-F1
#
_entry.id   AF-A0A919E046-F1
#
_cell.length_a   1.000
_cell.length_b   1.000
_cell.length_c   1.000
_cell.angle_alpha   90.00
_cell.angle_beta   90.00
_cell.angle_gamma   90.00
#
_symmetry.space_group_name_H-M   'P 1'
#
loop_
_entity.id
_entity.type
_entity.pdbx_description
1 polymer ?
#
loop_
_entity_poly.entity_id
_entity_poly.type
_entity_poly.pdbx_seq_one_letter_code
_entity_poly.pdbx_strand_id
1 'polypeptide(L)' 'MSARTGQDRPYEPHVGDVVTDTRTGREGRVMGHEGPRWQLRPLGGGCEWEADATYLNPNPSLADRYKSASDGSLSEWGL' A
#
# COMPACT_ATOMS: atom_id res chain seq x y z
N MET A 1 -28.19 17.98 14.99
CA MET A 1 -26.98 18.13 14.16
C MET A 1 -26.33 16.77 14.07
N SER A 2 -26.73 15.97 13.07
CA SER A 2 -26.22 14.60 12.90
C SER A 2 -24.99 14.57 12.00
N ALA A 3 -24.20 13.52 12.22
CA ALA A 3 -23.13 12.97 11.40
C ALA A 3 -21.69 13.40 11.73
N ARG A 4 -21.05 12.63 12.63
CA ARG A 4 -19.72 12.05 12.40
C ARG A 4 -19.62 10.71 13.14
N THR A 5 -20.38 9.71 12.71
CA THR A 5 -20.00 8.31 12.92
C THR A 5 -19.19 7.87 11.72
N GLY A 6 -17.89 7.66 11.91
CA GLY A 6 -17.00 7.24 10.83
C GLY A 6 -15.60 6.87 11.32
N GLN A 7 -15.52 5.79 12.11
CA GLN A 7 -14.32 4.98 12.40
C GLN A 7 -13.16 5.64 13.18
N ASP A 8 -13.15 5.47 14.50
CA ASP A 8 -11.98 5.60 15.42
C ASP A 8 -11.10 4.33 15.38
N ARG A 9 -11.03 3.65 14.24
CA ARG A 9 -10.22 2.44 14.11
C ARG A 9 -8.98 2.78 13.30
N PRO A 10 -7.77 2.40 13.77
CA PRO A 10 -6.58 2.54 12.96
C PRO A 10 -6.80 1.81 11.64
N TYR A 11 -6.33 2.42 10.55
CA TYR A 11 -6.36 1.80 9.23
C TYR A 11 -5.60 0.46 9.30
N GLU A 12 -6.28 -0.62 8.90
CA GLU A 12 -5.68 -1.94 8.75
C GLU A 12 -5.44 -2.17 7.26
N PRO A 13 -4.19 -2.17 6.79
CA PRO A 13 -3.89 -2.36 5.37
C PRO A 13 -4.29 -3.76 4.88
N HIS A 14 -4.63 -3.86 3.59
CA HIS A 14 -4.80 -5.14 2.91
C HIS A 14 -3.79 -5.32 1.79
N VAL A 15 -3.42 -6.56 1.48
CA VAL A 15 -2.56 -6.86 0.32
C VAL A 15 -3.19 -6.31 -0.96
N GLY A 16 -2.39 -5.57 -1.74
CA GLY A 16 -2.82 -4.86 -2.93
C GLY A 16 -3.22 -3.40 -2.71
N ASP A 17 -3.46 -2.97 -1.46
CA ASP A 17 -3.76 -1.57 -1.17
C ASP A 17 -2.60 -0.68 -1.58
N VAL A 18 -2.93 0.47 -2.16
CA VAL A 18 -1.96 1.53 -2.42
C VAL A 18 -1.98 2.50 -1.27
N VAL A 19 -0.81 2.73 -0.69
CA VAL A 19 -0.64 3.53 0.53
C VAL A 19 0.50 4.53 0.37
N THR A 20 0.44 5.59 1.16
CA THR A 20 1.55 6.51 1.40
C THR A 20 2.11 6.24 2.79
N ASP A 21 3.41 5.94 2.89
CA ASP A 21 4.15 5.89 4.16
C ASP A 21 4.50 7.32 4.58
N THR A 22 3.72 7.86 5.52
CA THR A 22 3.84 9.23 6.00
C THR A 22 5.17 9.51 6.72
N ARG A 23 5.88 8.48 7.20
CA ARG A 23 7.18 8.63 7.85
C ARG A 23 8.29 8.94 6.85
N THR A 24 8.20 8.38 5.63
CA THR A 24 9.24 8.51 4.60
C THR A 24 8.81 9.31 3.38
N GLY A 25 7.51 9.58 3.24
CA GLY A 25 6.91 10.20 2.06
C GLY A 25 6.85 9.26 0.84
N ARG A 26 7.17 7.97 1.00
CA ARG A 26 7.20 6.99 -0.10
C ARG A 26 5.80 6.43 -0.37
N GLU A 27 5.53 6.10 -1.62
CA GLU A 27 4.25 5.56 -2.09
C GLU A 27 4.43 4.13 -2.60
N GLY A 28 3.58 3.20 -2.16
CA GLY A 28 3.74 1.78 -2.47
C GLY A 28 2.47 0.96 -2.42
N ARG A 29 2.54 -0.26 -2.95
CA ARG A 29 1.54 -1.32 -2.80
C ARG A 29 1.90 -2.21 -1.63
N VAL A 30 0.89 -2.58 -0.84
CA VAL A 30 1.01 -3.57 0.21
C VAL A 30 1.19 -4.96 -0.40
N MET A 31 2.25 -5.65 0.01
CA MET A 31 2.57 -7.00 -0.44
C MET A 31 2.24 -8.07 0.62
N GLY A 32 2.14 -7.67 1.88
CA GLY A 32 1.90 -8.54 3.03
C GLY A 32 2.38 -7.90 4.33
N HIS A 33 2.32 -8.64 5.43
CA HIS A 33 2.91 -8.23 6.70
C HIS A 33 3.51 -9.43 7.43
N GLU A 34 4.57 -9.18 8.20
CA GLU A 34 5.16 -10.12 9.14
C GLU A 34 5.12 -9.49 10.53
N GLY A 35 4.30 -10.07 11.41
CA GLY A 35 3.98 -9.44 12.69
C GLY A 35 3.42 -8.03 12.47
N PRO A 36 3.94 -6.99 13.16
CA PRO A 36 3.46 -5.61 13.02
C PRO A 36 4.01 -4.88 11.78
N ARG A 37 4.97 -5.46 11.05
CA ARG A 37 5.67 -4.82 9.92
C ARG A 37 4.99 -5.16 8.60
N TRP A 38 4.61 -4.14 7.86
CA TRP A 38 4.03 -4.26 6.52
C TRP A 38 5.10 -4.14 5.45
N GLN A 39 5.08 -5.05 4.47
CA GLN A 39 5.97 -5.03 3.32
C GLN A 39 5.33 -4.27 2.17
N LEU A 40 6.01 -3.23 1.70
CA LEU A 40 5.56 -2.36 0.61
C LEU A 40 6.49 -2.46 -0.59
N ARG A 41 5.92 -2.45 -1.78
CA ARG A 41 6.66 -2.36 -3.06
C ARG A 41 6.38 -1.03 -3.74
N PRO A 42 7.39 -0.33 -4.31
CA PRO A 42 7.13 0.94 -4.98
C PRO A 42 6.26 0.72 -6.22
N LEU A 43 5.35 1.65 -6.50
CA LEU A 43 4.38 1.51 -7.59
C LEU A 43 5.02 1.43 -8.99
N GLY A 44 6.18 2.07 -9.18
CA GLY A 44 6.97 2.01 -10.41
C GLY A 44 8.04 0.92 -10.45
N GLY A 45 8.06 0.01 -9.46
CA GLY A 45 9.15 -0.96 -9.27
C GLY A 45 10.31 -0.43 -8.43
N GLY A 46 11.26 -1.30 -8.10
CA GLY A 46 12.39 -1.01 -7.21
C GLY A 46 12.33 -1.81 -5.90
N CYS A 47 13.15 -1.42 -4.92
CA CYS A 47 13.30 -2.18 -3.68
C CYS A 47 12.10 -2.03 -2.75
N GLU A 48 11.63 -3.17 -2.27
CA GLU A 48 10.62 -3.28 -1.20
C GLU A 48 11.14 -2.66 0.11
N TRP A 49 10.22 -2.25 0.97
CA TRP A 49 10.56 -1.73 2.29
C TRP A 49 9.49 -2.06 3.33
N GLU A 50 9.91 -2.11 4.59
CA GLU A 50 9.04 -2.30 5.74
C GLU A 50 8.47 -0.97 6.25
N ALA A 51 7.20 -1.00 6.68
CA ALA A 51 6.51 0.11 7.32
C ALA A 51 5.63 -0.37 8.49
N ASP A 52 5.30 0.56 9.39
CA ASP A 52 4.32 0.31 10.46
C ASP A 52 2.94 0.79 10.00
N ALA A 53 1.87 0.05 10.31
CA ALA A 53 0.51 0.38 9.92
C ALA A 53 0.10 1.80 10.34
N THR A 54 0.59 2.26 11.49
CA THR A 54 0.28 3.59 12.05
C THR A 54 0.69 4.73 11.12
N TYR A 55 1.69 4.52 10.26
CA TYR A 55 2.18 5.52 9.33
C TYR A 55 1.65 5.35 7.91
N LEU A 56 0.81 4.34 7.67
CA LEU A 56 0.24 4.08 6.36
C LEU A 56 -1.10 4.78 6.21
N ASN A 57 -1.22 5.58 5.15
CA ASN A 57 -2.48 6.18 4.75
C ASN A 57 -2.92 5.62 3.39
N PRO A 58 -4.15 5.10 3.25
CA PRO A 58 -4.64 4.61 1.97
C PRO A 58 -4.69 5.74 0.93
N ASN A 59 -4.19 5.46 -0.27
CA ASN A 59 -4.12 6.40 -1.38
C ASN A 59 -4.43 5.68 -2.71
N PRO A 60 -5.68 5.21 -2.90
CA PRO A 60 -6.07 4.40 -4.05
C PRO A 60 -5.97 5.14 -5.39
N SER A 61 -6.03 6.48 -5.40
CA SER A 61 -5.91 7.28 -6.62
C SER A 61 -4.53 7.18 -7.28
N LEU A 62 -3.49 6.82 -6.52
CA LEU A 62 -2.18 6.49 -7.09
C LEU A 62 -2.19 5.17 -7.86
N ALA A 63 -3.08 4.24 -7.55
CA ALA A 63 -3.13 2.94 -8.23
C ALA A 63 -3.34 3.10 -9.74
N ASP A 64 -4.27 3.97 -10.14
CA ASP A 64 -4.63 4.21 -11.53
C ASP A 64 -3.49 4.89 -12.32
N ARG A 65 -2.71 5.76 -11.64
CA ARG A 65 -1.52 6.40 -12.23
C ARG A 65 -0.46 5.38 -12.67
N TYR A 66 -0.33 4.26 -11.95
CA TYR A 66 0.70 3.25 -12.19
C TYR A 66 0.18 1.96 -12.86
N LYS A 67 -1.14 1.72 -12.91
CA LYS A 67 -1.74 0.60 -13.68
C LYS A 67 -1.37 0.66 -15.16
N SER A 68 -1.14 1.84 -15.72
CA SER A 68 -0.70 1.99 -17.11
C SER A 68 0.77 1.63 -17.36
N ALA A 69 1.59 1.45 -16.30
CA ALA A 69 3.02 1.22 -16.42
C ALA A 69 3.46 -0.23 -16.12
N SER A 70 2.60 -1.06 -15.52
CA SER A 70 2.98 -2.39 -15.02
C SER A 70 2.39 -3.59 -15.77
N ASP A 71 1.76 -3.41 -16.95
CA ASP A 71 1.26 -4.54 -17.76
C ASP A 71 2.39 -5.41 -18.38
N GLY A 72 3.66 -5.07 -18.16
CA GLY A 72 4.79 -5.68 -18.85
C GLY A 72 5.59 -6.78 -18.11
N SER A 73 5.24 -7.19 -16.89
CA SER A 73 6.01 -8.27 -16.22
C SER A 73 5.29 -8.87 -15.01
N LEU A 74 4.27 -9.68 -15.26
CA LEU A 74 3.94 -10.81 -14.39
C LEU A 74 4.48 -12.06 -15.07
N SER A 75 5.78 -12.30 -14.92
CA SER A 75 6.36 -13.61 -15.15
C SER A 75 5.72 -14.58 -14.17
N GLU A 76 4.82 -15.41 -14.71
CA GLU A 76 4.91 -16.86 -14.55
C GLU A 76 5.19 -17.30 -13.10
N TRP A 77 4.12 -17.55 -12.35
CA TRP A 77 4.21 -18.44 -11.19
C TRP A 77 4.56 -19.83 -11.73
N GLY A 78 5.86 -20.10 -11.83
CA GLY A 78 6.39 -21.43 -12.10
C GLY A 78 6.20 -22.30 -10.87
N LEU A 79 5.16 -23.15 -10.91
CA LEU A 79 5.15 -24.55 -10.47
C LEU A 79 3.98 -25.27 -11.18
#